data_AF-A0A521H320-F1
#
_entry.id   AF-A0A521H320-F1
#
_cell.length_a   1.000
_cell.length_b   1.000
_cell.length_c   1.000
_cell.angle_alpha   90.00
_cell.angle_beta   90.00
_cell.angle_gamma   90.00
#
_symmetry.space_group_name_H-M   'P 1'
#
loop_
_entity.id
_entity.type
_entity.pdbx_description
1 polymer ?
#
loop_
_entity_poly.entity_id
_entity_poly.type
_entity_poly.pdbx_seq_one_letter_code
_entity_poly.pdbx_strand_id
1 'polypeptide(L)'
;MKPETQKQYAATLKIFKAADAYISQHRKVDEAFAALEVERQAMEKGHKEFLATAGHIEARRLLGETTEADSQQVSAGLLQVRDQQDRLAAARSALEERKKTLSAQIEAQAEAANGSLSDLSSAIAKEMDEELRRIVENLNSFAARCYAIYSGTHYDSWRNRDMFSLRINSLESGGNIFEDPTHGKRLEEGAEPVPQWTLDPSAMKIYEQLRDLGQTNRTLQRMEREMLDANVGT
;
A
#
# COMPACT_ATOMS: atom_id res chain seq x y z
N MET A 1 9.53 11.21 -8.23
CA MET A 1 10.08 10.74 -6.94
C MET A 1 11.18 11.66 -6.47
N LYS A 2 10.83 12.47 -5.48
CA LYS A 2 11.71 13.41 -4.80
C LYS A 2 12.80 12.64 -4.01
N PRO A 3 13.95 13.28 -3.72
CA PRO A 3 15.06 12.63 -3.01
C PRO A 3 14.66 12.01 -1.66
N GLU A 4 13.72 12.64 -0.95
CA GLU A 4 13.23 12.15 0.35
C GLU A 4 12.41 10.85 0.20
N THR A 5 11.46 10.81 -0.75
CA THR A 5 10.68 9.62 -1.09
C THR A 5 11.58 8.48 -1.58
N GLN A 6 12.64 8.78 -2.35
CA GLN A 6 13.64 7.78 -2.77
C GLN A 6 14.40 7.18 -1.59
N LYS A 7 14.76 8.01 -0.60
CA LYS A 7 15.42 7.56 0.62
C LYS A 7 14.51 6.64 1.44
N GLN A 8 13.24 6.98 1.59
CA GLN A 8 12.26 6.13 2.26
C GLN A 8 12.04 4.82 1.51
N TYR A 9 11.92 4.85 0.19
CA TYR A 9 11.81 3.64 -0.63
C TYR A 9 13.01 2.69 -0.43
N ALA A 10 14.23 3.23 -0.42
CA ALA A 10 15.43 2.44 -0.18
C ALA A 10 15.45 1.82 1.23
N ALA A 11 14.98 2.56 2.25
CA ALA A 11 14.84 2.06 3.61
C ALA A 11 13.80 0.94 3.71
N THR A 12 12.63 1.12 3.12
CA THR A 12 11.58 0.08 3.04
C THR A 12 12.08 -1.16 2.34
N LEU A 13 12.78 -1.02 1.21
CA LEU A 13 13.34 -2.16 0.48
C LEU A 13 14.32 -2.97 1.34
N LYS A 14 15.10 -2.31 2.19
CA LYS A 14 16.03 -2.99 3.10
C LYS A 14 15.28 -3.83 4.15
N ILE A 15 14.18 -3.31 4.70
CA ILE A 15 13.33 -4.01 5.66
C ILE A 15 12.66 -5.22 5.00
N PHE A 16 12.12 -5.05 3.79
CA PHE A 16 11.47 -6.15 3.06
C PHE A 16 12.45 -7.25 2.68
N LYS A 17 13.69 -6.92 2.31
CA LYS A 17 14.74 -7.94 2.10
C LYS A 17 15.02 -8.77 3.36
N ALA A 18 14.97 -8.16 4.54
CA ALA A 18 15.14 -8.88 5.81
C ALA A 18 13.93 -9.78 6.08
N ALA A 19 12.71 -9.29 5.82
CA ALA A 19 11.48 -10.07 5.93
C ALA A 19 11.47 -11.27 4.95
N ASP A 20 11.91 -11.10 3.70
CA ASP A 20 12.03 -12.17 2.71
C ASP A 20 13.04 -13.24 3.14
N ALA A 21 14.16 -12.81 3.73
CA ALA A 21 15.14 -13.72 4.30
C ALA A 21 14.56 -14.52 5.47
N TYR A 22 13.77 -13.87 6.34
CA TYR A 22 13.05 -14.53 7.43
C TYR A 22 12.05 -15.57 6.90
N ILE A 23 11.21 -15.21 5.93
CA ILE A 23 10.24 -16.13 5.29
C ILE A 23 10.97 -17.33 4.68
N SER A 24 12.09 -17.08 4.00
CA SER A 24 12.93 -18.14 3.42
C SER A 24 13.50 -19.07 4.48
N GLN A 25 13.90 -18.55 5.65
CA GLN A 25 14.38 -19.38 6.76
C GLN A 25 13.25 -20.22 7.37
N HIS A 26 12.07 -19.64 7.54
CA HIS A 26 10.90 -20.38 8.05
C HIS A 26 10.54 -21.54 7.11
N ARG A 27 10.49 -21.28 5.80
CA ARG A 27 10.23 -22.31 4.79
C ARG A 27 11.25 -23.45 4.85
N LYS A 28 12.54 -23.14 5.00
CA LYS A 28 13.59 -24.17 5.14
C LYS A 28 13.41 -25.03 6.39
N VAL A 29 12.93 -24.45 7.49
CA VAL A 29 12.62 -25.21 8.71
C VAL A 29 11.44 -26.13 8.48
N ASP A 30 10.37 -25.67 7.82
CA ASP A 30 9.23 -26.51 7.49
C ASP A 30 9.60 -27.66 6.53
N GLU A 31 10.43 -27.37 5.52
CA GLU A 31 10.99 -28.38 4.61
C GLU A 31 11.87 -29.40 5.37
N ALA A 32 12.66 -28.95 6.35
CA ALA A 32 13.46 -29.84 7.19
C ALA A 32 12.60 -30.74 8.08
N PHE A 33 11.49 -30.24 8.63
CA PHE A 33 10.52 -31.06 9.35
C PHE A 33 9.88 -32.13 8.46
N ALA A 34 9.50 -31.75 7.24
CA ALA A 34 8.94 -32.70 6.27
C ALA A 34 9.94 -33.81 5.91
N ALA A 35 11.21 -33.44 5.68
CA ALA A 35 12.28 -34.40 5.41
C ALA A 35 12.54 -35.34 6.60
N LEU A 36 12.57 -34.79 7.82
CA LEU A 36 12.75 -35.56 9.05
C LEU A 36 11.61 -36.57 9.26
N GLU A 37 10.38 -36.20 8.93
CA GLU A 37 9.22 -37.09 9.05
C GLU A 37 9.31 -38.27 8.05
N VAL A 38 9.78 -38.02 6.84
CA VAL A 38 10.04 -39.08 5.85
C VAL A 38 11.13 -40.03 6.36
N GLU A 39 12.22 -39.50 6.90
CA GLU A 39 13.31 -40.30 7.47
C GLU A 39 12.83 -41.13 8.67
N ARG A 40 12.02 -40.53 9.55
CA ARG A 40 11.39 -41.22 10.69
C ARG A 40 10.53 -42.40 10.23
N GLN A 41 9.67 -42.21 9.22
CA GLN A 41 8.81 -43.27 8.71
C GLN A 41 9.62 -44.42 8.08
N ALA A 42 10.65 -44.09 7.31
CA ALA A 42 11.54 -45.08 6.70
C ALA A 42 12.29 -45.89 7.78
N MET A 43 12.80 -45.20 8.80
CA MET A 43 13.50 -45.79 9.92
C MET A 43 12.57 -46.67 10.78
N GLU A 44 11.36 -46.23 11.10
CA GLU A 44 10.38 -47.05 11.83
C GLU A 44 10.02 -48.33 11.10
N LYS A 45 9.90 -48.28 9.76
CA LYS A 45 9.69 -49.47 8.96
C LYS A 45 10.87 -50.44 9.07
N GLY A 46 12.09 -49.95 8.88
CA GLY A 46 13.31 -50.76 9.00
C GLY A 46 13.51 -51.33 10.41
N HIS A 47 13.17 -50.56 11.45
CA HIS A 47 13.23 -51.01 12.85
C HIS A 47 12.23 -52.11 13.15
N LYS A 48 11.00 -52.02 12.63
CA LYS A 48 10.00 -53.09 12.76
C LYS A 48 10.47 -54.38 12.10
N GLU A 49 11.02 -54.29 10.90
CA GLU A 49 11.59 -55.43 10.17
C GLU A 49 12.75 -56.05 10.96
N PHE A 50 13.68 -55.23 11.46
CA PHE A 50 14.80 -55.69 12.28
C PHE A 50 14.32 -56.37 13.58
N LEU A 51 13.36 -55.78 14.30
CA LEU A 51 12.83 -56.35 15.54
C LEU A 51 12.13 -57.69 15.31
N ALA A 52 11.44 -57.87 14.18
CA ALA A 52 10.86 -59.16 13.80
C ALA A 52 11.95 -60.21 13.57
N THR A 53 13.01 -59.87 12.84
CA THR A 53 14.16 -60.77 12.63
C THR A 53 14.88 -61.10 13.94
N ALA A 54 15.14 -60.09 14.77
CA ALA A 54 15.76 -60.25 16.08
C ALA A 54 14.93 -61.16 17.00
N GLY A 55 13.61 -60.99 17.01
CA GLY A 55 12.69 -61.86 17.78
C GLY A 55 12.74 -63.31 17.31
N HIS A 56 12.83 -63.56 16.00
CA HIS A 56 13.01 -64.92 15.47
C HIS A 56 14.36 -65.53 15.85
N ILE A 57 15.43 -64.74 15.83
CA ILE A 57 16.77 -65.19 16.27
C ILE A 57 16.75 -65.51 17.77
N GLU A 58 16.17 -64.67 18.61
CA GLU A 58 16.09 -64.93 20.05
C GLU A 58 15.23 -66.16 20.35
N ALA A 59 14.13 -66.38 19.61
CA ALA A 59 13.32 -67.59 19.75
C ALA A 59 14.11 -68.86 19.42
N ARG A 60 14.92 -68.85 18.34
CA ARG A 60 15.83 -69.97 18.01
C ARG A 60 16.93 -70.14 19.05
N ARG A 61 17.42 -69.05 19.65
CA ARG A 61 18.41 -69.08 20.74
C ARG A 61 17.88 -69.82 21.96
N LEU A 62 16.62 -69.56 22.32
CA LEU A 62 15.95 -70.27 23.41
C LEU A 62 15.76 -71.77 23.14
N LEU A 63 15.70 -72.17 21.87
CA LEU A 63 15.67 -73.57 21.44
C LEU A 63 17.06 -74.22 21.32
N GLY A 64 18.14 -73.45 21.51
CA GLY A 64 19.53 -73.92 21.37
C GLY A 64 20.03 -74.02 19.93
N GLU A 65 19.34 -73.39 18.97
CA GLU A 65 19.58 -73.55 17.53
C GLU A 65 20.42 -72.41 16.90
N THR A 66 20.94 -71.47 17.69
CA THR A 66 21.69 -70.30 17.19
C THR A 66 23.14 -70.29 17.63
N THR A 67 23.96 -69.56 16.88
CA THR A 67 25.36 -69.30 17.20
C THR A 67 25.53 -68.07 18.09
N GLU A 68 26.68 -67.97 18.76
CA GLU A 68 27.06 -66.78 19.53
C GLU A 68 27.18 -65.52 18.63
N ALA A 69 27.53 -65.72 17.36
CA ALA A 69 27.58 -64.66 16.34
C ALA A 69 26.20 -64.04 16.08
N ASP A 70 25.13 -64.84 16.05
CA ASP A 70 23.75 -64.35 15.84
C ASP A 70 23.31 -63.43 16.99
N SER A 71 23.69 -63.76 18.22
CA SER A 71 23.37 -62.97 19.42
C SER A 71 24.13 -61.63 19.45
N GLN A 72 25.40 -61.65 19.03
CA GLN A 72 26.21 -60.43 18.90
C GLN A 72 25.66 -59.50 17.82
N GLN A 73 25.22 -60.05 16.69
CA GLN A 73 24.63 -59.28 15.59
C GLN A 73 23.31 -58.60 16.01
N VAL A 74 22.43 -59.29 16.73
CA VAL A 74 21.18 -58.70 17.26
C VAL A 74 21.49 -57.58 18.25
N SER A 75 22.44 -57.79 19.16
CA SER A 75 22.82 -56.79 20.17
C SER A 75 23.39 -55.51 19.54
N ALA A 76 24.26 -55.67 18.53
CA ALA A 76 24.81 -54.54 17.78
C ALA A 76 23.72 -53.79 17.00
N GLY A 77 22.79 -54.51 16.37
CA GLY A 77 21.67 -53.89 15.65
C GLY A 77 20.70 -53.14 16.57
N LEU A 78 20.42 -53.64 17.78
CA LEU A 78 19.60 -52.93 18.77
C LEU A 78 20.26 -51.61 19.24
N LEU A 79 21.58 -51.61 19.41
CA LEU A 79 22.34 -50.39 19.72
C LEU A 79 22.25 -49.36 18.58
N GLN A 80 22.35 -49.82 17.34
CA GLN A 80 22.22 -48.96 16.16
C GLN A 80 20.81 -48.38 16.03
N VAL A 81 19.77 -49.18 16.27
CA VAL A 81 18.37 -48.74 16.31
C VAL A 81 18.18 -47.61 17.32
N ARG A 82 18.70 -47.79 18.54
CA ARG A 82 18.64 -46.79 19.60
C ARG A 82 19.38 -45.51 19.23
N ASP A 83 20.61 -45.61 18.73
CA ASP A 83 21.41 -44.45 18.31
C ASP A 83 20.71 -43.66 17.19
N GLN A 84 20.07 -44.34 16.23
CA GLN A 84 19.27 -43.68 15.20
C GLN A 84 18.05 -42.94 15.81
N GLN A 85 17.36 -43.55 16.78
CA GLN A 85 16.21 -42.93 17.47
C GLN A 85 16.64 -41.68 18.26
N ASP A 86 17.74 -41.78 18.99
CA ASP A 86 18.30 -40.68 19.76
C ASP A 86 18.70 -39.51 18.83
N ARG A 87 19.29 -39.81 17.66
CA ARG A 87 19.63 -38.80 16.64
C ARG A 87 18.39 -38.12 16.04
N LEU A 88 17.35 -38.86 15.67
CA LEU A 88 16.12 -38.27 15.15
C LEU A 88 15.41 -37.41 16.21
N ALA A 89 15.37 -37.87 17.46
CA ALA A 89 14.80 -37.09 18.56
C ALA A 89 15.57 -35.78 18.79
N ALA A 90 16.90 -35.84 18.79
CA ALA A 90 17.75 -34.66 18.91
C ALA A 90 17.56 -33.68 17.73
N ALA A 91 17.52 -34.19 16.50
CA ALA A 91 17.29 -33.38 15.30
C ALA A 91 15.91 -32.70 15.33
N ARG A 92 14.86 -33.42 15.73
CA ARG A 92 13.52 -32.85 15.92
C ARG A 92 13.53 -31.74 16.97
N SER A 93 14.14 -31.98 18.13
CA SER A 93 14.22 -30.99 19.21
C SER A 93 14.95 -29.72 18.76
N ALA A 94 16.03 -29.86 18.00
CA ALA A 94 16.76 -28.72 17.45
C ALA A 94 15.93 -27.91 16.45
N LEU A 95 15.14 -28.58 15.60
CA LEU A 95 14.23 -27.92 14.67
C LEU A 95 13.08 -27.21 15.40
N GLU A 96 12.53 -27.79 16.47
CA GLU A 96 11.47 -27.15 17.27
C GLU A 96 11.97 -25.88 17.95
N GLU A 97 13.18 -25.90 18.55
CA GLU A 97 13.74 -24.70 19.16
C GLU A 97 14.04 -23.60 18.12
N ARG A 98 14.51 -24.00 16.95
CA ARG A 98 14.71 -23.06 15.83
C ARG A 98 13.40 -22.47 15.33
N LYS A 99 12.34 -23.28 15.21
CA LYS A 99 10.99 -22.83 14.84
C LYS A 99 10.46 -21.84 15.85
N LYS A 100 10.55 -22.16 17.15
CA LYS A 100 10.15 -21.27 18.24
C LYS A 100 10.87 -19.93 18.19
N THR A 101 12.19 -19.95 17.95
CA THR A 101 13.00 -18.74 17.82
C THR A 101 12.55 -17.88 16.64
N LEU A 102 12.27 -18.49 15.48
CA LEU A 102 11.74 -17.77 14.32
C LEU A 102 10.33 -17.23 14.59
N SER A 103 9.42 -18.04 15.13
CA SER A 103 8.06 -17.61 15.44
C SER A 103 8.03 -16.44 16.42
N ALA A 104 8.96 -16.36 17.38
CA ALA A 104 9.07 -15.22 18.29
C ALA A 104 9.46 -13.90 17.58
N GLN A 105 10.00 -13.95 16.35
CA GLN A 105 10.40 -12.78 15.58
C GLN A 105 9.32 -12.30 14.60
N ILE A 106 8.24 -13.07 14.40
CA ILE A 106 7.25 -12.78 13.35
C ILE A 106 6.55 -11.44 13.55
N GLU A 107 6.16 -11.13 14.80
CA GLU A 107 5.47 -9.90 15.15
C GLU A 107 6.37 -8.68 14.87
N ALA A 108 7.62 -8.73 15.32
CA ALA A 108 8.58 -7.66 15.08
C ALA A 108 8.87 -7.44 13.59
N GLN A 109 8.96 -8.51 12.80
CA GLN A 109 9.14 -8.41 11.34
C GLN A 109 7.91 -7.80 10.66
N ALA A 110 6.71 -8.22 11.06
CA ALA A 110 5.46 -7.70 10.52
C ALA A 110 5.26 -6.22 10.88
N GLU A 111 5.53 -5.82 12.13
CA GLU A 111 5.46 -4.44 12.57
C GLU A 111 6.45 -3.55 11.82
N ALA A 112 7.71 -3.98 11.66
CA ALA A 112 8.71 -3.24 10.92
C ALA A 112 8.32 -3.06 9.44
N ALA A 113 7.81 -4.11 8.80
CA ALA A 113 7.36 -4.07 7.41
C ALA A 113 6.14 -3.15 7.24
N ASN A 114 5.13 -3.26 8.10
CA ASN A 114 3.92 -2.44 8.06
C ASN A 114 4.22 -0.97 8.33
N GLY A 115 5.02 -0.67 9.35
CA GLY A 115 5.45 0.70 9.66
C GLY A 115 6.18 1.33 8.47
N SER A 116 7.12 0.59 7.88
CA SER A 116 7.87 1.11 6.74
C SER A 116 7.03 1.29 5.45
N LEU A 117 6.02 0.44 5.22
CA LEU A 117 5.05 0.65 4.14
C LEU A 117 4.18 1.87 4.39
N SER A 118 3.73 2.06 5.63
CA SER A 118 2.92 3.23 6.00
C SER A 118 3.69 4.52 5.77
N ASP A 119 4.96 4.57 6.20
CA ASP A 119 5.84 5.73 5.99
C ASP A 119 6.06 6.03 4.50
N LEU A 120 6.36 5.01 3.70
CA LEU A 120 6.54 5.15 2.25
C LEU A 120 5.26 5.60 1.55
N SER A 121 4.12 5.02 1.93
CA SER A 121 2.82 5.39 1.36
C SER A 121 2.47 6.84 1.69
N SER A 122 2.72 7.28 2.93
CA SER A 122 2.52 8.68 3.33
C SER A 122 3.40 9.64 2.54
N ALA A 123 4.67 9.28 2.33
CA ALA A 123 5.60 10.11 1.57
C ALA A 123 5.22 10.24 0.08
N ILE A 124 4.81 9.13 -0.54
CA ILE A 124 4.31 9.15 -1.93
C ILE A 124 3.04 9.99 -2.01
N ALA A 125 2.10 9.82 -1.08
CA ALA A 125 0.86 10.58 -1.05
C ALA A 125 1.13 12.09 -0.92
N LYS A 126 2.07 12.50 -0.05
CA LYS A 126 2.54 13.88 0.08
C LYS A 126 3.12 14.43 -1.22
N GLU A 127 4.06 13.70 -1.83
CA GLU A 127 4.67 14.12 -3.09
C GLU A 127 3.62 14.32 -4.18
N MET A 128 2.67 13.38 -4.30
CA MET A 128 1.57 13.46 -5.26
C MET A 128 0.59 14.59 -4.93
N ASP A 129 0.27 14.85 -3.67
CA ASP A 129 -0.60 15.95 -3.25
C ASP A 129 0.03 17.30 -3.59
N GLU A 130 1.34 17.45 -3.39
CA GLU A 130 2.08 18.66 -3.75
C GLU A 130 2.09 18.90 -5.27
N GLU A 131 2.25 17.85 -6.08
CA GLU A 131 2.13 17.93 -7.53
C GLU A 131 0.70 18.30 -7.96
N LEU A 132 -0.30 17.65 -7.34
CA LEU A 132 -1.71 17.93 -7.59
C LEU A 132 -2.06 19.38 -7.24
N ARG A 133 -1.60 19.90 -6.10
CA ARG A 133 -1.80 21.31 -5.70
C ARG A 133 -1.26 22.29 -6.73
N ARG A 134 -0.05 22.06 -7.26
CA ARG A 134 0.51 22.91 -8.32
C ARG A 134 -0.32 22.89 -9.61
N ILE A 135 -0.86 21.73 -9.97
CA ILE A 135 -1.78 21.62 -11.11
C ILE A 135 -3.07 22.40 -10.84
N VAL A 136 -3.62 22.25 -9.63
CA VAL A 136 -4.84 22.93 -9.21
C VAL A 136 -4.66 24.45 -9.14
N GLU A 137 -3.53 24.96 -8.69
CA GLU A 137 -3.20 26.40 -8.73
C GLU A 137 -3.30 26.96 -10.16
N ASN A 138 -2.76 26.24 -11.15
CA ASN A 138 -2.86 26.62 -12.56
C ASN A 138 -4.31 26.57 -13.07
N LEU A 139 -5.07 25.55 -12.67
CA LEU A 139 -6.50 25.42 -13.00
C LEU A 139 -7.33 26.54 -12.37
N ASN A 140 -7.09 26.89 -11.12
CA ASN A 140 -7.74 28.00 -10.42
C ASN A 140 -7.47 29.32 -11.16
N SER A 141 -6.22 29.59 -11.53
CA SER A 141 -5.87 30.79 -12.32
C SER A 141 -6.52 30.79 -13.70
N PHE A 142 -6.61 29.64 -14.37
CA PHE A 142 -7.31 29.52 -15.64
C PHE A 142 -8.82 29.79 -15.49
N ALA A 143 -9.46 29.16 -14.51
CA ALA A 143 -10.87 29.33 -14.21
C ALA A 143 -11.20 30.79 -13.83
N ALA A 144 -10.34 31.43 -13.03
CA ALA A 144 -10.44 32.85 -12.68
C ALA A 144 -10.42 33.74 -13.94
N ARG A 145 -9.49 33.50 -14.87
CA ARG A 145 -9.41 34.24 -16.14
C ARG A 145 -10.65 34.03 -17.02
N CYS A 146 -11.16 32.81 -17.11
CA CYS A 146 -12.41 32.53 -17.83
C CYS A 146 -13.60 33.26 -17.19
N TYR A 147 -13.68 33.28 -15.86
CA TYR A 147 -14.75 33.99 -15.16
C TYR A 147 -14.60 35.52 -15.25
N ALA A 148 -13.38 36.05 -15.34
CA ALA A 148 -13.13 37.46 -15.60
C ALA A 148 -13.63 37.89 -16.99
N ILE A 149 -13.53 37.03 -18.01
CA ILE A 149 -14.13 37.30 -19.33
C ILE A 149 -15.64 37.43 -19.21
N TYR A 150 -16.30 36.50 -18.51
CA TYR A 150 -17.73 36.60 -18.23
C TYR A 150 -18.06 37.91 -17.50
N SER A 151 -17.36 38.19 -16.39
CA SER A 151 -17.60 39.37 -15.55
C SER A 151 -17.34 40.68 -16.28
N GLY A 152 -16.36 40.70 -17.18
CA GLY A 152 -16.01 41.86 -18.01
C GLY A 152 -17.04 42.10 -19.11
N THR A 153 -17.46 41.05 -19.82
CA THR A 153 -18.28 41.15 -21.05
C THR A 153 -19.79 41.00 -20.83
N HIS A 154 -20.20 40.36 -19.73
CA HIS A 154 -21.58 39.89 -19.48
C HIS A 154 -22.12 38.96 -20.59
N TYR A 155 -21.22 38.22 -21.23
CA TYR A 155 -21.61 37.27 -22.27
C TYR A 155 -21.92 35.90 -21.66
N ASP A 156 -23.20 35.54 -21.62
CA ASP A 156 -23.74 34.41 -20.84
C ASP A 156 -23.14 33.03 -21.19
N SER A 157 -22.59 32.85 -22.39
CA SER A 157 -21.93 31.58 -22.77
C SER A 157 -20.69 31.23 -21.91
N TRP A 158 -20.17 32.20 -21.16
CA TRP A 158 -19.07 32.02 -20.22
C TRP A 158 -19.53 31.75 -18.78
N ARG A 159 -20.82 31.94 -18.46
CA ARG A 159 -21.34 31.85 -17.09
C ARG A 159 -21.48 30.42 -16.57
N ASN A 160 -22.02 29.54 -17.40
CA ASN A 160 -22.39 28.18 -17.01
C ASN A 160 -21.38 27.16 -17.55
N ARG A 161 -20.13 27.28 -17.09
CA ARG A 161 -19.08 26.31 -17.40
C ARG A 161 -18.97 25.33 -16.24
N ASP A 162 -19.11 24.04 -16.51
CA ASP A 162 -18.92 22.96 -15.52
C ASP A 162 -17.55 23.02 -14.82
N MET A 163 -16.59 23.68 -15.45
CA MET A 163 -15.27 23.95 -14.89
C MET A 163 -15.31 24.73 -13.56
N PHE A 164 -16.34 25.54 -13.28
CA PHE A 164 -16.41 26.31 -12.04
C PHE A 164 -16.90 25.48 -10.85
N SER A 165 -17.43 24.28 -11.07
CA SER A 165 -17.93 23.37 -10.03
C SER A 165 -17.06 22.12 -9.86
N LEU A 166 -15.82 22.13 -10.39
CA LEU A 166 -14.88 21.03 -10.26
C LEU A 166 -14.61 20.73 -8.78
N ARG A 167 -14.56 19.43 -8.47
CA ARG A 167 -14.09 18.94 -7.17
C ARG A 167 -12.82 18.14 -7.40
N ILE A 168 -11.72 18.66 -6.88
CA ILE A 168 -10.42 18.01 -6.91
C ILE A 168 -10.00 17.85 -5.46
N ASN A 169 -10.01 16.62 -4.96
CA ASN A 169 -9.72 16.36 -3.55
C ASN A 169 -8.23 16.17 -3.32
N SER A 170 -7.73 16.73 -2.22
CA SER A 170 -6.39 16.46 -1.71
C SER A 170 -6.25 14.98 -1.35
N LEU A 171 -5.09 14.41 -1.66
CA LEU A 171 -4.71 13.04 -1.29
C LEU A 171 -4.36 12.94 0.20
N GLU A 172 -3.99 14.04 0.86
CA GLU A 172 -3.71 14.06 2.30
C GLU A 172 -4.97 14.33 3.15
N SER A 173 -5.70 15.40 2.82
CA SER A 173 -6.81 15.88 3.66
C SER A 173 -8.19 15.40 3.19
N GLY A 174 -8.32 14.88 1.96
CA GLY A 174 -9.59 14.52 1.34
C GLY A 174 -10.50 15.70 0.99
N GLY A 175 -10.15 16.92 1.41
CA GLY A 175 -10.88 18.14 1.14
C GLY A 175 -10.68 18.63 -0.30
N ASN A 176 -11.68 19.34 -0.84
CA ASN A 176 -11.57 19.97 -2.14
C ASN A 176 -10.50 21.08 -2.11
N ILE A 177 -9.50 20.98 -2.98
CA ILE A 177 -8.43 21.97 -3.15
C ILE A 177 -8.66 22.88 -4.37
N PHE A 178 -9.63 22.56 -5.22
CA PHE A 178 -10.06 23.47 -6.28
C PHE A 178 -10.86 24.63 -5.68
N GLU A 179 -10.51 25.84 -6.08
CA GLU A 179 -11.11 27.09 -5.61
C GLU A 179 -12.10 27.59 -6.67
N ASP A 180 -13.40 27.56 -6.35
CA ASP A 180 -14.46 28.06 -7.24
C ASP A 180 -14.29 29.57 -7.43
N PRO A 181 -13.99 30.04 -8.66
CA PRO A 181 -13.71 31.44 -8.92
C PRO A 181 -14.87 32.38 -8.58
N THR A 182 -16.10 31.86 -8.50
CA THR A 182 -17.32 32.60 -8.17
C THR A 182 -17.53 32.75 -6.67
N HIS A 183 -16.95 31.85 -5.88
CA HIS A 183 -17.19 31.82 -4.46
C HIS A 183 -16.49 33.00 -3.78
N GLY A 184 -17.20 33.62 -2.85
CA GLY A 184 -16.71 34.78 -2.13
C GLY A 184 -15.72 34.37 -1.04
N LYS A 185 -14.45 34.75 -1.17
CA LYS A 185 -13.44 34.56 -0.12
C LYS A 185 -13.46 35.78 0.80
N ARG A 186 -13.60 35.56 2.10
CA ARG A 186 -13.37 36.60 3.11
C ARG A 186 -11.88 36.64 3.41
N LEU A 187 -11.26 37.79 3.16
CA LEU A 187 -9.83 37.99 3.40
C LEU A 187 -9.53 38.26 4.88
N GLU A 188 -10.49 38.87 5.59
CA GLU A 188 -10.42 39.19 7.02
C GLU A 188 -11.77 38.92 7.70
N GLU A 189 -11.74 38.70 9.01
CA GLU A 189 -12.93 38.49 9.82
C GLU A 189 -13.79 39.77 9.84
N GLY A 190 -15.02 39.68 9.32
CA GLY A 190 -15.93 40.83 9.17
C GLY A 190 -15.89 41.54 7.81
N ALA A 191 -14.94 41.21 6.91
CA ALA A 191 -14.89 41.80 5.57
C ALA A 191 -16.00 41.27 4.65
N GLU A 192 -16.39 42.08 3.66
CA GLU A 192 -17.28 41.64 2.59
C GLU A 192 -16.59 40.56 1.74
N PRO A 193 -17.31 39.48 1.39
CA PRO A 193 -16.76 38.43 0.56
C PRO A 193 -16.47 38.96 -0.84
N VAL A 194 -15.22 38.86 -1.28
CA VAL A 194 -14.81 39.21 -2.65
C VAL A 194 -14.74 37.94 -3.50
N PRO A 195 -15.20 37.98 -4.77
CA PRO A 195 -15.08 36.82 -5.65
C PRO A 195 -13.62 36.40 -5.82
N GLN A 196 -13.33 35.11 -5.70
CA GLN A 196 -11.96 34.58 -5.75
C GLN A 196 -11.21 34.97 -7.04
N TRP A 197 -11.88 35.06 -8.18
CA TRP A 197 -11.22 35.45 -9.43
C TRP A 197 -10.56 36.84 -9.38
N THR A 198 -11.04 37.75 -8.52
CA THR A 198 -10.47 39.11 -8.38
C THR A 198 -9.10 39.10 -7.68
N LEU A 199 -8.76 38.00 -7.01
CA LEU A 199 -7.47 37.81 -6.35
C LEU A 199 -6.38 37.39 -7.34
N ASP A 200 -6.75 36.92 -8.55
CA ASP A 200 -5.80 36.59 -9.61
C ASP A 200 -5.48 37.86 -10.43
N PRO A 201 -4.21 38.34 -10.45
CA PRO A 201 -3.85 39.58 -11.15
C PRO A 201 -4.07 39.52 -12.67
N SER A 202 -3.92 38.34 -13.27
CA SER A 202 -4.12 38.17 -14.72
C SER A 202 -5.60 38.21 -15.07
N ALA A 203 -6.45 37.61 -14.23
CA ALA A 203 -7.90 37.69 -14.35
C ALA A 203 -8.39 39.14 -14.19
N MET A 204 -7.86 39.88 -13.21
CA MET A 204 -8.22 41.28 -13.01
C MET A 204 -7.87 42.15 -14.22
N LYS A 205 -6.67 41.96 -14.80
CA LYS A 205 -6.26 42.67 -16.02
C LYS A 205 -7.19 42.39 -17.20
N ILE A 206 -7.62 41.14 -17.38
CA ILE A 206 -8.59 40.78 -18.44
C ILE A 206 -9.93 41.48 -18.20
N TYR A 207 -10.40 41.48 -16.95
CA TYR A 207 -11.64 42.17 -16.59
C TYR A 207 -11.56 43.67 -16.92
N GLU A 208 -10.50 44.35 -16.51
CA GLU A 208 -10.30 45.79 -16.76
C GLU A 208 -10.32 46.11 -18.26
N GLN A 209 -9.69 45.26 -19.08
CA GLN A 209 -9.67 45.42 -20.53
C GLN A 209 -11.05 45.25 -21.19
N LEU A 210 -11.92 44.42 -20.60
CA LEU A 210 -13.20 44.04 -21.20
C LEU A 210 -14.41 44.78 -20.60
N ARG A 211 -14.26 45.39 -19.42
CA ARG A 211 -15.38 45.95 -18.64
C ARG A 211 -16.20 46.97 -19.41
N ASP A 212 -15.54 47.89 -20.11
CA ASP A 212 -16.22 48.98 -20.83
C ASP A 212 -16.99 48.44 -22.06
N LEU A 213 -16.44 47.42 -22.73
CA LEU A 213 -17.14 46.68 -23.79
C LEU A 213 -18.38 45.96 -23.23
N GLY A 214 -18.28 45.33 -22.06
CA GLY A 214 -19.43 44.68 -21.45
C GLY A 214 -20.49 45.63 -20.90
N GLN A 215 -20.11 46.83 -20.45
CA GLN A 215 -21.09 47.89 -20.13
C GLN A 215 -21.88 48.31 -21.37
N THR A 216 -21.18 48.45 -22.50
CA THR A 216 -21.81 48.73 -23.79
C THR A 216 -22.75 47.59 -24.20
N ASN A 217 -22.28 46.34 -24.14
CA ASN A 217 -23.07 45.15 -24.45
C ASN A 217 -24.34 45.05 -23.58
N ARG A 218 -24.24 45.28 -22.27
CA ARG A 218 -25.42 45.29 -21.38
C ARG A 218 -26.42 46.37 -21.75
N THR A 219 -25.95 47.56 -22.12
CA THR A 219 -26.82 48.65 -22.55
C THR A 219 -27.57 48.24 -23.82
N LEU A 220 -26.88 47.66 -24.80
CA LEU A 220 -27.49 47.15 -26.03
C LEU A 220 -28.52 46.05 -25.75
N GLN A 221 -28.18 45.04 -24.94
CA GLN A 221 -29.10 43.96 -24.57
C GLN A 221 -30.33 44.46 -23.77
N ARG A 222 -30.18 45.54 -22.99
CA ARG A 222 -31.31 46.16 -22.30
C ARG A 222 -32.23 46.85 -23.31
N MET A 223 -31.66 47.66 -24.21
CA MET A 223 -32.43 48.34 -25.27
C MET A 223 -33.15 47.35 -26.18
N GLU A 224 -32.49 46.24 -26.55
CA GLU A 224 -33.09 45.16 -27.33
C GLU A 224 -34.29 44.55 -26.61
N ARG A 225 -34.16 44.24 -25.30
CA ARG A 225 -35.28 43.72 -24.50
C ARG A 225 -36.43 44.71 -24.40
N GLU A 226 -36.15 45.98 -24.11
CA GLU A 226 -37.17 47.03 -24.04
C GLU A 226 -37.93 47.19 -25.37
N MET A 227 -37.23 47.09 -26.51
CA MET A 227 -37.84 47.11 -27.85
C MET A 227 -38.71 45.88 -28.12
N LEU A 228 -38.24 44.69 -27.73
CA LEU A 228 -39.02 43.45 -27.88
C LEU A 228 -40.28 43.47 -27.01
N ASP A 229 -40.16 43.91 -25.75
CA ASP A 229 -41.30 44.01 -24.82
C ASP A 229 -42.33 45.06 -25.31
N ALA A 230 -41.87 46.17 -25.90
CA ALA A 230 -42.74 47.16 -26.50
C ALA A 230 -43.51 46.64 -27.74
N ASN A 231 -42.93 45.70 -28.51
CA ASN A 231 -43.55 45.11 -29.69
C ASN A 231 -44.49 43.92 -29.39
N VAL A 232 -44.40 43.32 -28.21
CA VAL A 232 -45.31 42.23 -27.77
C VAL A 232 -46.58 42.80 -27.10
N GLY A 233 -46.58 44.07 -26.72
CA GLY A 233 -47.71 44.79 -26.10
C GLY A 233 -48.66 45.51 -27.06
N THR A 234 -48.49 45.37 -28.38
CA THR A 234 -49.39 45.86 -29.45
C THR A 234 -49.98 44.72 -30.24
#